data_AF-A0A1J5K8B1-F1
#
_entry.id   AF-A0A1J5K8B1-F1
#
_cell.length_a   1.000
_cell.length_b   1.000
_cell.length_c   1.000
_cell.angle_alpha   90.00
_cell.angle_beta   90.00
_cell.angle_gamma   90.00
#
_symmetry.space_group_name_H-M   'P 1'
#
loop_
_entity.id
_entity.type
_entity.pdbx_description
1 polymer ?
#
loop_
_entity_poly.entity_id
_entity_poly.type
_entity_poly.pdbx_seq_one_letter_code
_entity_poly.pdbx_strand_id
1 'polypeptide(L)'
;MAIMLLAAMVISLISKVKLNDIPNMSTFKSGMSACICVLGVAWLGDAFVSNHINEIKEAAGGLLNQYSWLLAVVLFLASMLLYSQAATTTALMPAALALGVSPVVLPT
;
A
#
# COMPACT_ATOMS: atom_id res chain seq x y z
N MET A 1 0.01 13.51 5.25
CA MET A 1 1.28 13.51 6.02
C MET A 1 1.62 14.88 6.61
N ALA A 2 1.54 15.98 5.85
CA ALA A 2 1.88 17.33 6.35
C ALA A 2 1.13 17.73 7.64
N ILE A 3 -0.19 17.46 7.71
CA ILE A 3 -1.02 17.77 8.90
C ILE A 3 -0.55 16.99 10.14
N MET A 4 -0.17 15.71 9.97
CA MET A 4 0.31 14.86 11.06
C MET A 4 1.65 15.34 11.62
N LEU A 5 2.59 15.69 10.74
CA LEU A 5 3.90 16.22 11.13
C LEU A 5 3.77 17.60 11.80
N LEU A 6 2.88 18.45 11.29
CA LEU A 6 2.59 19.75 11.89
C LEU A 6 1.97 19.62 13.28
N ALA A 7 1.01 18.71 13.47
CA ALA A 7 0.45 18.42 14.78
C ALA A 7 1.53 17.90 15.75
N ALA A 8 2.39 16.98 15.31
CA ALA A 8 3.49 16.47 16.12
C ALA A 8 4.49 17.58 16.53
N MET A 9 4.78 18.52 15.62
CA MET A 9 5.61 19.69 15.88
C MET A 9 4.97 20.60 16.95
N VAL A 10 3.70 20.94 16.81
CA VAL A 10 2.96 21.79 17.77
C VAL A 10 2.91 21.15 19.16
N ILE A 11 2.61 19.84 19.24
CA ILE A 11 2.59 19.09 20.50
C ILE A 11 3.97 19.13 21.16
N SER A 12 5.04 18.96 20.38
CA SER A 12 6.42 18.96 20.90
C SER A 12 6.83 20.33 21.44
N LEU A 13 6.42 21.42 20.79
CA LEU A 13 6.69 22.80 21.23
C LEU A 13 5.96 23.16 22.52
N ILE A 14 4.67 22.80 22.62
CA ILE A 14 3.84 23.11 23.80
C ILE A 14 4.27 22.27 25.01
N SER A 15 4.54 20.98 24.79
CA SER A 15 4.87 20.03 25.85
C SER A 15 6.33 20.11 26.32
N LYS A 16 7.17 20.93 25.64
CA LYS A 16 8.60 21.13 25.93
C LYS A 16 9.39 19.82 26.05
N VAL A 17 9.05 18.82 25.23
CA VAL A 17 9.71 17.51 25.25
C VAL A 17 11.12 17.66 24.67
N LYS A 18 12.11 17.01 25.29
CA LYS A 18 13.45 16.88 24.72
C LYS A 18 13.38 15.98 23.49
N LEU A 19 13.45 16.58 22.30
CA LEU A 19 13.34 15.87 21.02
C LEU A 19 14.34 14.70 20.89
N ASN A 20 15.53 14.82 21.50
CA ASN A 20 16.56 13.78 21.50
C ASN A 20 16.15 12.50 22.25
N ASP A 21 15.16 12.57 23.14
CA ASP A 21 14.70 11.43 23.91
C ASP A 21 13.62 10.63 23.14
N ILE A 22 12.97 11.24 22.14
CA ILE A 22 11.87 10.61 21.37
C ILE A 22 12.32 9.32 20.67
N PRO A 23 13.46 9.28 19.95
CA PRO A 23 13.93 8.05 19.32
C PRO A 23 14.29 6.95 20.31
N ASN A 24 14.55 7.32 21.57
CA ASN A 24 14.94 6.39 22.62
C ASN A 24 13.73 5.73 23.32
N MET A 25 12.53 6.29 23.15
CA MET A 25 11.30 5.76 23.72
C MET A 25 10.93 4.39 23.14
N SER A 26 10.40 3.50 24.00
CA SER A 26 10.00 2.14 23.62
C SER A 26 8.97 2.13 22.49
N THR A 27 7.99 3.04 22.52
CA THR A 27 6.97 3.18 21.47
C THR A 27 7.57 3.55 20.12
N PHE A 28 8.53 4.48 20.08
CA PHE A 28 9.19 4.86 18.83
C PHE A 28 10.04 3.71 18.27
N LYS A 29 10.84 3.06 19.12
CA LYS A 29 11.65 1.90 18.71
C LYS A 29 10.80 0.75 18.18
N SER A 30 9.72 0.42 18.88
CA SER A 30 8.78 -0.62 18.46
C SER A 30 8.10 -0.25 17.13
N GLY A 31 7.65 1.01 17.00
CA GLY A 31 7.06 1.51 15.75
C GLY A 31 8.04 1.47 14.57
N MET A 32 9.29 1.91 14.78
CA MET A 32 10.32 1.86 13.74
C MET A 32 10.66 0.43 13.31
N SER A 33 10.76 -0.50 14.27
CA SER A 33 10.97 -1.92 13.94
C SER A 33 9.82 -2.48 13.11
N ALA A 34 8.57 -2.18 13.49
CA ALA A 34 7.40 -2.62 12.75
C ALA A 34 7.38 -2.05 11.32
N CYS A 35 7.70 -0.75 11.16
CA CYS A 35 7.82 -0.12 9.84
C CYS A 35 8.86 -0.83 8.97
N ILE A 36 10.04 -1.16 9.51
CA ILE A 36 11.09 -1.86 8.75
C ILE A 36 10.62 -3.25 8.33
N CYS A 37 9.93 -3.99 9.20
CA CYS A 37 9.38 -5.30 8.84
C CYS A 37 8.37 -5.20 7.69
N VAL A 38 7.42 -4.27 7.75
CA VAL A 38 6.40 -4.09 6.70
C VAL A 38 7.04 -3.63 5.40
N LEU A 39 7.95 -2.66 5.44
CA LEU A 39 8.66 -2.18 4.25
C LEU A 39 9.56 -3.26 3.64
N GLY A 40 10.21 -4.09 4.47
CA GLY A 40 11.01 -5.21 4.01
C GLY A 40 10.19 -6.25 3.24
N VAL A 41 9.03 -6.65 3.76
CA VAL A 41 8.12 -7.58 3.08
C VAL A 41 7.57 -6.96 1.79
N ALA A 42 7.15 -5.69 1.83
CA ALA A 42 6.67 -4.98 0.65
C ALA A 42 7.74 -4.90 -0.45
N TRP A 43 8.98 -4.62 -0.08
CA TRP A 43 10.09 -4.51 -1.02
C TRP A 43 10.48 -5.86 -1.63
N LEU A 44 10.46 -6.94 -0.85
CA LEU A 44 10.65 -8.30 -1.39
C LEU A 44 9.56 -8.65 -2.42
N GLY A 45 8.30 -8.29 -2.13
CA GLY A 45 7.20 -8.45 -3.07
C GLY A 45 7.40 -7.65 -4.37
N ASP A 46 7.79 -6.39 -4.25
CA ASP A 46 8.05 -5.51 -5.39
C ASP A 46 9.22 -6.01 -6.26
N ALA A 47 10.31 -6.48 -5.65
CA ALA A 47 11.45 -7.06 -6.35
C ALA A 47 11.05 -8.33 -7.10
N PHE A 48 10.28 -9.22 -6.47
CA PHE A 48 9.77 -10.44 -7.11
C PHE A 48 8.87 -10.11 -8.30
N VAL A 49 7.88 -9.23 -8.10
CA VAL A 49 6.93 -8.84 -9.16
C VAL A 49 7.65 -8.14 -10.31
N SER A 50 8.60 -7.25 -10.03
CA SER A 50 9.36 -6.55 -11.05
C SER A 50 10.21 -7.48 -11.91
N ASN A 51 10.81 -8.51 -11.30
CA ASN A 51 11.63 -9.48 -12.02
C ASN A 51 10.81 -10.46 -12.89
N HIS A 52 9.55 -10.70 -12.53
CA HIS A 52 8.63 -11.63 -13.22
C HIS A 52 7.44 -10.93 -13.89
N ILE A 53 7.55 -9.61 -14.12
CA ILE A 53 6.39 -8.79 -14.51
C ILE A 53 5.74 -9.25 -15.83
N ASN A 54 6.53 -9.79 -16.76
CA ASN A 54 6.03 -10.25 -18.05
C ASN A 54 5.16 -11.51 -17.90
N GLU A 55 5.65 -12.51 -17.16
CA GLU A 55 4.94 -13.77 -16.88
C GLU A 55 3.65 -13.49 -16.07
N ILE A 56 3.75 -12.60 -15.08
CA ILE A 56 2.61 -12.16 -14.26
C ILE A 56 1.55 -11.48 -15.14
N LYS A 57 1.97 -10.59 -16.05
CA LYS A 57 1.06 -9.90 -16.97
C LYS A 57 0.34 -10.85 -17.91
N GLU A 58 1.06 -11.81 -18.48
CA GLU A 58 0.46 -12.79 -19.39
C GLU A 58 -0.57 -13.66 -18.66
N ALA A 59 -0.21 -14.22 -17.51
CA ALA A 59 -1.09 -15.09 -16.74
C ALA A 59 -2.30 -14.32 -16.16
N ALA A 60 -2.06 -13.20 -15.48
CA ALA A 60 -3.12 -12.43 -14.83
C ALA A 60 -4.01 -11.70 -15.85
N GLY A 61 -3.43 -11.13 -16.91
CA GLY A 61 -4.17 -10.49 -18.00
C GLY A 61 -5.06 -11.48 -18.74
N GLY A 62 -4.59 -12.71 -18.99
CA GLY A 62 -5.40 -13.79 -19.55
C GLY A 62 -6.59 -14.15 -18.65
N LEU A 63 -6.35 -14.33 -17.35
CA LEU A 63 -7.40 -14.64 -16.38
C LEU A 63 -8.44 -13.52 -16.24
N LEU A 64 -8.01 -12.26 -16.19
CA LEU A 64 -8.91 -11.12 -16.01
C LEU A 64 -9.73 -10.81 -17.27
N ASN A 65 -9.18 -11.06 -18.47
CA ASN A 65 -9.95 -10.98 -19.71
C ASN A 65 -10.98 -12.11 -19.82
N GLN A 66 -10.65 -13.32 -19.36
CA GLN A 66 -11.58 -14.45 -19.36
C GLN A 66 -12.65 -14.35 -18.26
N TYR A 67 -12.26 -13.89 -17.08
CA TYR A 67 -13.09 -13.81 -15.87
C TYR A 67 -13.04 -12.40 -15.27
N SER A 68 -13.64 -11.46 -15.97
CA SER A 68 -13.70 -10.04 -15.59
C SER A 68 -14.21 -9.74 -14.17
N TRP A 69 -15.07 -10.59 -13.60
CA TRP A 69 -15.58 -10.45 -12.22
C TRP A 69 -14.51 -10.70 -11.15
N LEU A 70 -13.41 -11.38 -11.50
CA LEU A 70 -12.33 -11.70 -10.56
C LEU A 70 -11.65 -10.43 -10.02
N LEU A 71 -11.62 -9.35 -10.82
CA LEU A 71 -11.12 -8.06 -10.38
C LEU A 71 -11.90 -7.53 -9.17
N ALA A 72 -13.22 -7.70 -9.13
CA ALA A 72 -14.05 -7.27 -8.00
C ALA A 72 -13.71 -8.06 -6.73
N VAL A 73 -13.42 -9.36 -6.85
CA VAL A 73 -12.98 -10.19 -5.72
C VAL A 73 -11.62 -9.75 -5.20
N VAL A 74 -10.68 -9.46 -6.10
CA VAL A 74 -9.36 -8.93 -5.73
C VAL A 74 -9.49 -7.59 -5.02
N LEU A 75 -10.30 -6.66 -5.55
CA LEU A 75 -10.55 -5.35 -4.93
C LEU A 75 -11.22 -5.50 -3.55
N PHE A 76 -12.16 -6.43 -3.40
CA PHE A 76 -12.81 -6.71 -2.11
C PHE A 76 -11.81 -7.19 -1.05
N LEU A 77 -10.99 -8.19 -1.38
CA LEU A 77 -9.99 -8.72 -0.46
C LEU A 77 -8.90 -7.69 -0.14
N ALA A 78 -8.45 -6.94 -1.15
CA ALA A 78 -7.46 -5.88 -0.93
C ALA A 78 -8.00 -4.76 -0.05
N SER A 79 -9.30 -4.45 -0.16
CA SER A 79 -9.93 -3.43 0.68
C SER A 79 -10.03 -3.82 2.14
N MET A 80 -10.14 -5.12 2.43
CA MET A 80 -10.02 -5.64 3.80
C MET A 80 -8.60 -5.47 4.36
N LEU A 81 -7.58 -5.65 3.52
CA LEU A 81 -6.18 -5.51 3.94
C LEU A 81 -5.77 -4.05 4.16
N LEU A 82 -6.22 -3.16 3.28
CA LEU A 82 -5.87 -1.73 3.30
C LEU A 82 -6.78 -0.91 4.22
N TYR A 83 -7.88 -1.50 4.73
CA TYR A 83 -8.92 -0.84 5.54
C TYR A 83 -9.51 0.45 4.91
N SER A 84 -9.28 0.66 3.62
CA SER A 84 -9.64 1.88 2.90
C SER A 84 -9.99 1.55 1.45
N GLN A 85 -11.27 1.68 1.11
CA GLN A 85 -11.80 1.42 -0.23
C GLN A 85 -11.15 2.37 -1.25
N ALA A 86 -11.09 3.66 -0.92
CA ALA A 86 -10.47 4.67 -1.78
C ALA A 86 -8.98 4.40 -1.99
N ALA A 87 -8.22 4.09 -0.93
CA ALA A 87 -6.80 3.78 -1.06
C ALA A 87 -6.57 2.50 -1.90
N THR A 88 -7.46 1.51 -1.76
CA THR A 88 -7.39 0.27 -2.52
C THR A 88 -7.59 0.50 -4.00
N THR A 89 -8.64 1.23 -4.38
CA THR A 89 -8.89 1.58 -5.78
C THR A 89 -7.73 2.39 -6.35
N THR A 90 -7.25 3.41 -5.63
CA THR A 90 -6.10 4.22 -6.08
C THR A 90 -4.83 3.39 -6.26
N ALA A 91 -4.61 2.37 -5.43
CA ALA A 91 -3.44 1.50 -5.53
C ALA A 91 -3.55 0.45 -6.65
N LEU A 92 -4.71 -0.19 -6.82
CA LEU A 92 -4.85 -1.38 -7.67
C LEU A 92 -5.39 -1.11 -9.07
N MET A 93 -6.16 -0.05 -9.28
CA MET A 93 -6.68 0.28 -10.61
C MET A 93 -5.60 0.53 -11.67
N PRO A 94 -4.52 1.30 -11.37
CA PRO A 94 -3.43 1.48 -12.32
C PRO A 94 -2.73 0.15 -12.67
N ALA A 95 -2.60 -0.74 -11.69
CA ALA A 95 -2.02 -2.07 -11.90
C ALA A 95 -2.92 -2.94 -12.80
N ALA A 96 -4.24 -2.94 -12.57
CA ALA A 96 -5.20 -3.68 -13.42
C ALA A 96 -5.18 -3.20 -14.88
N LEU A 97 -5.08 -1.88 -15.09
CA LEU A 97 -4.90 -1.30 -16.43
C LEU A 97 -3.57 -1.74 -17.07
N ALA A 98 -2.47 -1.74 -16.30
CA ALA A 98 -1.16 -2.18 -16.76
C ALA A 98 -1.10 -3.69 -17.09
N LEU A 99 -2.04 -4.48 -16.58
CA LEU A 99 -2.24 -5.91 -16.85
C LEU A 99 -3.15 -6.16 -18.08
N GLY A 100 -3.65 -5.12 -18.74
CA GLY A 100 -4.43 -5.23 -19.98
C GLY A 100 -5.93 -5.47 -19.78
N VAL A 101 -6.48 -5.16 -18.61
CA VAL A 101 -7.93 -5.18 -18.37
C VAL A 101 -8.58 -4.01 -19.11
N SER A 102 -9.62 -4.30 -19.90
CA SER A 102 -10.37 -3.26 -20.62
C SER A 102 -11.01 -2.25 -19.65
N PRO A 103 -10.88 -0.93 -19.90
CA PRO A 103 -11.44 0.11 -19.04
C PRO A 103 -12.96 0.02 -18.82
N VAL A 104 -13.68 -0.60 -19.74
CA VAL A 104 -15.15 -0.79 -19.69
C VAL A 104 -15.57 -1.71 -18.53
N VAL A 105 -14.67 -2.58 -18.09
CA VAL A 105 -14.91 -3.57 -17.03
C VAL A 105 -14.62 -2.99 -15.64
N LEU A 106 -13.99 -1.81 -15.59
CA LEU A 106 -13.60 -1.19 -14.35
C LEU A 106 -14.79 -0.47 -13.74
N PRO A 107 -15.07 -0.65 -12.42
CA PRO A 107 -16.12 0.10 -11.76
C PRO A 107 -15.74 1.60 -11.76
N THR A 108 -16.55 2.43 -12.43
CA THR A 108 -16.48 3.90 -12.37
C THR A 108 -16.78 4.40 -10.97
#